data_AF-A0A350PBL7-F1
#
_entry.id   AF-A0A350PBL7-F1
#
_cell.length_a   1.000
_cell.length_b   1.000
_cell.length_c   1.000
_cell.angle_alpha   90.00
_cell.angle_beta   90.00
_cell.angle_gamma   90.00
#
_symmetry.space_group_name_H-M   'P 1'
#
loop_
_entity.id
_entity.type
_entity.pdbx_description
1 polymer ?
#
loop_
_entity_poly.entity_id
_entity_poly.type
_entity_poly.pdbx_seq_one_letter_code
_entity_poly.pdbx_strand_id
1 'polypeptide(L)'
;MLDINFIKENKEKVKQGMLNKGEKTNSLVDEVIAKDEQWRELVQKVDAIRTESNAKAKQIGALMGQGKKEEAQSIIAETTKIKEDLKEFEEELKTLADERESMLLRIPNVAHPTVPVGATESDNEVFATWGEPNKEEWRKPHWDITERYGWVDFERGVKVAGAGFPFYVGPVAQLQRALINYFINEAGKTGYTELQAPYFVNEDSARGTGQIPDKEDMMYVIPRDEFFAIPTAEVPVTNFHRDEILAESELPVKYVCYTPCWRREAGSYGKDV
;
A
#
# COMPACT_ATOMS: atom_id res chain seq x y z
N MET A 1 -0.07 3.93 6.32
CA MET A 1 1.11 4.78 6.62
C MET A 1 1.02 5.26 8.07
N LEU A 2 2.15 5.43 8.77
CA LEU A 2 2.13 6.02 10.11
C LEU A 2 1.93 7.54 10.03
N ASP A 3 1.19 8.10 10.98
CA ASP A 3 1.01 9.55 11.09
C ASP A 3 2.35 10.24 11.42
N ILE A 4 2.66 11.35 10.75
CA ILE A 4 3.93 12.07 10.94
C ILE A 4 4.09 12.62 12.37
N ASN A 5 3.00 13.03 13.02
CA ASN A 5 3.05 13.48 14.41
C ASN A 5 3.31 12.29 15.34
N PHE A 6 2.68 11.14 15.09
CA PHE A 6 3.00 9.92 15.83
C PHE A 6 4.49 9.57 15.72
N ILE A 7 5.09 9.67 14.53
CA ILE A 7 6.52 9.43 14.33
C ILE A 7 7.37 10.42 15.13
N LYS A 8 7.04 11.72 15.10
CA LYS A 8 7.77 12.76 15.86
C LYS A 8 7.70 12.54 17.37
N GLU A 9 6.52 12.20 17.88
CA GLU A 9 6.28 11.98 19.33
C GLU A 9 6.85 10.65 19.82
N ASN A 10 6.90 9.62 18.97
CA ASN A 10 7.28 8.25 19.32
C ASN A 10 8.52 7.78 18.55
N LYS A 11 9.43 8.70 18.25
CA LYS A 11 10.60 8.48 17.39
C LYS A 11 11.37 7.19 17.68
N GLU A 12 11.79 7.00 18.93
CA GLU A 12 12.58 5.82 19.32
C GLU A 12 11.77 4.52 19.22
N LYS A 13 10.46 4.57 19.49
CA LYS A 13 9.57 3.41 19.32
C LYS A 13 9.46 3.01 17.86
N VAL A 14 9.34 3.97 16.94
CA VAL A 14 9.29 3.69 15.49
C VAL A 14 10.63 3.13 15.02
N LYS A 15 11.74 3.75 15.43
CA LYS A 15 13.10 3.27 15.10
C LYS A 15 13.33 1.83 15.57
N GLN A 16 12.98 1.52 16.80
CA GLN A 16 13.11 0.16 17.32
C GLN A 16 12.15 -0.81 16.59
N GLY A 17 10.93 -0.37 16.27
CA GLY A 17 9.97 -1.14 15.50
C GLY A 17 10.49 -1.55 14.12
N MET A 18 11.21 -0.65 13.43
CA MET A 18 11.89 -0.96 12.17
C MET A 18 12.96 -2.03 12.34
N LEU A 19 13.84 -1.86 13.33
CA LEU A 19 14.91 -2.83 13.61
C LEU A 19 14.35 -4.21 13.98
N ASN A 20 13.29 -4.26 14.79
CA ASN A 20 12.61 -5.50 15.16
C ASN A 20 11.98 -6.21 13.97
N LYS A 21 11.70 -5.50 12.87
CA LYS A 21 11.19 -6.05 11.61
C LYS A 21 12.30 -6.44 10.63
N GLY A 22 13.56 -6.35 11.04
CA GLY A 22 14.70 -6.75 10.22
C GLY A 22 15.24 -5.64 9.30
N GLU A 23 14.78 -4.40 9.44
CA GLU A 23 15.37 -3.29 8.70
C GLU A 23 16.83 -3.08 9.12
N LYS A 24 17.71 -2.91 8.13
CA LYS A 24 19.15 -2.72 8.38
C LYS A 24 19.45 -1.35 8.98
N THR A 25 18.62 -0.36 8.67
CA THR A 25 18.76 1.02 9.13
C THR A 25 17.42 1.57 9.58
N ASN A 26 17.45 2.56 10.47
CA ASN A 26 16.28 3.31 10.93
C ASN A 26 16.45 4.83 10.72
N SER A 27 17.45 5.23 9.94
CA SER A 27 17.75 6.64 9.62
C SER A 27 16.60 7.31 8.86
N LEU A 28 15.80 6.51 8.13
CA LEU A 28 14.61 6.98 7.43
C LEU A 28 13.64 7.74 8.34
N VAL A 29 13.59 7.40 9.63
CA VAL A 29 12.80 8.13 10.63
C VAL A 29 13.31 9.56 10.84
N ASP A 30 14.62 9.75 10.91
CA ASP A 30 15.22 11.08 11.04
C ASP A 30 15.08 11.88 9.73
N GLU A 31 15.32 11.21 8.61
CA GLU A 31 15.25 11.80 7.27
C GLU A 31 13.84 12.31 6.97
N VAL A 32 12.80 11.53 7.29
CA VAL A 32 11.41 11.94 7.05
C VAL A 32 10.97 13.09 7.95
N ILE A 33 11.46 13.15 9.19
CA ILE A 33 11.19 14.27 10.10
C ILE A 33 11.85 15.54 9.58
N ALA A 34 13.11 15.45 9.15
CA ALA A 34 13.81 16.59 8.55
C ALA A 34 13.13 17.07 7.26
N LYS A 35 12.65 16.14 6.43
CA LYS A 35 11.90 16.46 5.21
C LYS A 35 10.54 17.10 5.51
N ASP A 36 9.83 16.65 6.55
CA ASP A 36 8.59 17.31 7.02
C ASP A 36 8.86 18.74 7.48
N GLU A 37 9.96 18.99 8.18
CA GLU A 37 10.34 20.34 8.63
C GLU A 37 10.63 21.26 7.43
N GLN A 38 11.46 20.82 6.48
CA GLN A 38 11.75 21.56 5.25
C GLN A 38 10.46 21.93 4.49
N TRP A 39 9.55 20.96 4.36
CA TRP A 39 8.27 21.18 3.70
C TRP A 39 7.42 22.22 4.45
N ARG A 40 7.36 22.16 5.80
CA ARG A 40 6.61 23.13 6.62
C ARG A 40 7.19 24.54 6.54
N GLU A 41 8.51 24.67 6.59
CA GLU A 41 9.20 25.96 6.42
C GLU A 41 8.87 26.59 5.06
N LEU A 42 8.91 25.78 4.00
CA LEU A 42 8.57 26.25 2.65
C LEU A 42 7.09 26.63 2.52
N VAL A 43 6.18 25.85 3.11
CA VAL A 43 4.75 26.20 3.18
C VAL A 43 4.55 27.58 3.83
N GLN A 44 5.17 27.82 4.99
CA GLN A 44 5.09 29.12 5.67
C GLN A 44 5.67 30.25 4.82
N LYS A 45 6.78 30.01 4.14
CA LYS A 45 7.40 30.99 3.25
C LYS A 45 6.50 31.33 2.06
N VAL A 46 5.90 30.32 1.42
CA VAL A 46 4.95 30.51 0.30
C VAL A 46 3.74 31.31 0.76
N ASP A 47 3.17 31.00 1.92
CA ASP A 47 2.02 31.72 2.46
C ASP A 47 2.33 33.17 2.84
N ALA A 48 3.54 33.43 3.37
CA ALA A 48 4.02 34.78 3.63
C ALA A 48 4.17 35.58 2.33
N ILE A 49 4.80 35.00 1.29
CA ILE A 49 4.98 35.63 -0.01
C ILE A 49 3.64 35.87 -0.71
N ARG A 50 2.68 34.93 -0.63
CA ARG A 50 1.31 35.13 -1.14
C ARG A 50 0.61 36.29 -0.44
N THR A 51 0.76 36.40 0.87
CA THR A 51 0.19 37.49 1.66
C THR A 51 0.79 38.84 1.23
N GLU A 52 2.12 38.90 1.07
CA GLU A 52 2.82 40.09 0.58
C GLU A 52 2.40 40.47 -0.85
N SER A 53 2.33 39.50 -1.76
CA SER A 53 1.90 39.70 -3.15
C SER A 53 0.48 40.29 -3.22
N ASN A 54 -0.44 39.75 -2.42
CA ASN A 54 -1.81 40.25 -2.33
C ASN A 54 -1.88 41.68 -1.74
N ALA A 55 -1.03 42.01 -0.78
CA ALA A 55 -0.95 43.36 -0.22
C ALA A 55 -0.41 44.37 -1.26
N LYS A 56 0.66 44.02 -1.99
CA LYS A 56 1.21 44.85 -3.09
C LYS A 56 0.20 45.02 -4.23
N ALA A 57 -0.55 43.98 -4.59
CA ALA A 57 -1.61 44.06 -5.59
C ALA A 57 -2.70 45.09 -5.22
N LYS A 58 -3.09 45.16 -3.94
CA LYS A 58 -4.03 46.19 -3.45
C LYS A 58 -3.43 47.60 -3.52
N GLN A 59 -2.14 47.75 -3.21
CA GLN A 59 -1.44 49.04 -3.30
C GLN A 59 -1.35 49.54 -4.75
N ILE A 60 -1.11 48.66 -5.72
CA ILE A 60 -1.13 49.02 -7.15
C ILE A 60 -2.49 49.61 -7.54
N GLY A 61 -3.59 48.96 -7.14
CA GLY A 61 -4.95 49.46 -7.40
C GLY A 61 -5.19 50.85 -6.82
N ALA A 62 -4.72 51.09 -5.58
CA ALA A 62 -4.82 52.39 -4.92
C ALA A 62 -3.97 53.48 -5.61
N LEU A 63 -2.73 53.19 -5.98
CA LEU A 63 -1.81 54.15 -6.64
C LEU A 63 -2.26 54.51 -8.06
N MET A 64 -2.77 53.51 -8.80
CA MET A 64 -3.35 53.74 -10.13
C MET A 64 -4.61 54.63 -10.04
N GLY A 65 -5.44 54.44 -9.01
CA GLY A 65 -6.59 55.33 -8.73
C GLY A 65 -6.19 56.76 -8.33
N GLN A 66 -5.01 56.94 -7.75
CA GLN A 66 -4.44 58.25 -7.39
C GLN A 66 -3.65 58.91 -8.54
N GLY A 67 -3.55 58.27 -9.71
CA GLY A 67 -2.82 58.81 -10.87
C GLY A 67 -1.29 58.69 -10.80
N LYS A 68 -0.74 58.00 -9.79
CA LYS A 68 0.70 57.81 -9.57
C LYS A 68 1.25 56.63 -10.38
N LYS A 69 1.27 56.78 -11.71
CA LYS A 69 1.58 55.68 -12.64
C LYS A 69 3.01 55.13 -12.52
N GLU A 70 3.99 55.99 -12.25
CA GLU A 70 5.40 55.56 -12.14
C GLU A 70 5.65 54.73 -10.88
N GLU A 71 5.10 55.14 -9.72
CA GLU A 71 5.14 54.37 -8.47
C GLU A 71 4.43 53.01 -8.63
N ALA A 72 3.29 52.99 -9.32
CA ALA A 72 2.55 51.76 -9.60
C ALA A 72 3.34 50.80 -10.53
N GLN A 73 4.05 51.31 -11.54
CA GLN A 73 4.87 50.49 -12.44
C GLN A 73 6.03 49.80 -11.73
N SER A 74 6.66 50.46 -10.75
CA SER A 74 7.71 49.84 -9.92
C SER A 74 7.18 48.64 -9.13
N ILE A 75 6.03 48.81 -8.48
CA ILE A 75 5.41 47.75 -7.67
C ILE A 75 4.87 46.62 -8.57
N ILE A 76 4.41 46.93 -9.78
CA ILE A 76 4.03 45.92 -10.78
C ILE A 76 5.23 45.04 -11.13
N ALA A 77 6.40 45.62 -11.39
CA ALA A 77 7.61 44.86 -11.69
C ALA A 77 8.03 43.94 -10.53
N GLU A 78 7.99 44.44 -9.30
CA GLU A 78 8.23 43.63 -8.09
C GLU A 78 7.21 42.49 -7.94
N THR A 79 5.94 42.78 -8.17
CA THR A 79 4.85 41.79 -8.04
C THR A 79 4.95 40.70 -9.11
N THR A 80 5.42 41.04 -10.31
CA THR A 80 5.70 40.05 -11.38
C THR A 80 6.81 39.10 -10.95
N LYS A 81 7.92 39.62 -10.42
CA LYS A 81 9.02 38.79 -9.92
C LYS A 81 8.57 37.88 -8.78
N ILE A 82 7.77 38.40 -7.84
CA ILE A 82 7.20 37.61 -6.75
C ILE A 82 6.34 36.45 -7.26
N LYS A 83 5.61 36.63 -8.38
CA LYS A 83 4.82 35.55 -8.99
C LYS A 83 5.69 34.48 -9.65
N GLU A 84 6.81 34.86 -10.23
CA GLU A 84 7.79 33.91 -10.78
C GLU A 84 8.42 33.08 -9.66
N ASP A 85 8.91 33.73 -8.60
CA ASP A 85 9.46 33.06 -7.41
C ASP A 85 8.43 32.15 -6.73
N LEU A 86 7.15 32.58 -6.65
CA LEU A 86 6.06 31.76 -6.11
C LEU A 86 5.85 30.47 -6.90
N LYS A 87 5.95 30.54 -8.23
CA LYS A 87 5.77 29.36 -9.08
C LYS A 87 6.88 28.34 -8.83
N GLU A 88 8.12 28.80 -8.70
CA GLU A 88 9.26 27.93 -8.37
C GLU A 88 9.09 27.28 -6.98
N PHE A 89 8.69 28.06 -5.97
CA PHE A 89 8.45 27.50 -4.63
C PHE A 89 7.24 26.56 -4.57
N GLU A 90 6.21 26.76 -5.39
CA GLU A 90 5.07 25.84 -5.48
C GLU A 90 5.47 24.49 -6.12
N GLU A 91 6.34 24.51 -7.14
CA GLU A 91 6.91 23.29 -7.74
C GLU A 91 7.83 22.56 -6.74
N GLU A 92 8.66 23.30 -6.00
CA GLU A 92 9.50 22.75 -4.93
C GLU A 92 8.65 22.14 -3.79
N LEU A 93 7.57 22.80 -3.38
CA LEU A 93 6.65 22.33 -2.36
C LEU A 93 6.01 21.01 -2.75
N LYS A 94 5.60 20.87 -4.02
CA LYS A 94 5.08 19.60 -4.54
C LYS A 94 6.13 18.51 -4.49
N THR A 95 7.35 18.81 -4.96
CA THR A 95 8.46 17.85 -4.95
C THR A 95 8.79 17.36 -3.53
N LEU A 96 8.87 18.28 -2.56
CA LEU A 96 9.11 17.93 -1.16
C LEU A 96 7.95 17.12 -0.55
N ALA A 97 6.70 17.41 -0.94
CA ALA A 97 5.55 16.65 -0.49
C ALA A 97 5.60 15.19 -1.00
N ASP A 98 5.88 15.01 -2.29
CA ASP A 98 5.99 13.71 -2.94
C ASP A 98 7.16 12.88 -2.36
N GLU A 99 8.32 13.52 -2.13
CA GLU A 99 9.48 12.89 -1.47
C GLU A 99 9.14 12.47 -0.03
N ARG A 100 8.50 13.35 0.74
CA ARG A 100 8.08 13.06 2.12
C ARG A 100 7.11 11.88 2.15
N GLU A 101 6.10 11.88 1.29
CA GLU A 101 5.13 10.78 1.21
C GLU A 101 5.79 9.45 0.85
N SER A 102 6.68 9.46 -0.16
CA SER A 102 7.45 8.28 -0.55
C SER A 102 8.28 7.72 0.61
N MET A 103 8.92 8.58 1.41
CA MET A 103 9.63 8.16 2.62
C MET A 103 8.69 7.57 3.67
N LEU A 104 7.55 8.21 3.92
CA LEU A 104 6.58 7.73 4.91
C LEU A 104 5.98 6.37 4.54
N LEU A 105 5.70 6.12 3.25
CA LEU A 105 5.18 4.85 2.75
C LEU A 105 6.14 3.67 2.97
N ARG A 106 7.44 3.95 3.07
CA ARG A 106 8.49 2.94 3.32
C ARG A 106 8.69 2.63 4.79
N ILE A 107 8.11 3.39 5.71
CA ILE A 107 8.21 3.10 7.15
C ILE A 107 7.16 2.01 7.50
N PRO A 108 7.59 0.81 7.94
CA PRO A 108 6.66 -0.26 8.25
C PRO A 108 5.83 0.08 9.50
N ASN A 109 4.65 -0.55 9.61
CA ASN A 109 3.84 -0.42 10.82
C ASN A 109 4.61 -0.92 12.06
N VAL A 110 4.43 -0.28 13.22
CA VAL A 110 5.07 -0.71 14.47
C VAL A 110 4.34 -1.95 15.01
N ALA A 111 5.09 -3.04 15.23
CA ALA A 111 4.51 -4.26 15.78
C ALA A 111 3.93 -4.02 17.19
N HIS A 112 2.85 -4.73 17.52
CA HIS A 112 2.29 -4.69 18.87
C HIS A 112 3.32 -5.27 19.87
N PRO A 113 3.40 -4.77 21.12
CA PRO A 113 4.39 -5.25 22.11
C PRO A 113 4.34 -6.73 22.45
N THR A 114 3.23 -7.41 22.14
CA THR A 114 3.07 -8.86 22.34
C THR A 114 3.66 -9.70 21.21
N VAL A 115 4.10 -9.08 20.11
CA VAL A 115 4.70 -9.80 18.98
C VAL A 115 6.15 -10.13 19.35
N PRO A 116 6.55 -11.41 19.35
CA PRO A 116 7.93 -11.80 19.64
C PRO A 116 8.86 -11.24 18.55
N VAL A 117 10.06 -10.83 18.96
CA VAL A 117 11.09 -10.36 18.03
C VAL A 117 11.86 -11.56 17.51
N GLY A 118 11.84 -11.76 16.19
CA GLY A 118 12.50 -12.87 15.51
C GLY A 118 13.11 -12.39 14.18
N ALA A 119 14.19 -13.04 13.75
CA ALA A 119 14.86 -12.75 12.49
C ALA A 119 14.37 -13.66 11.35
N THR A 120 13.91 -14.87 11.70
CA THR A 120 13.53 -15.91 10.74
C THR A 120 12.27 -16.64 11.18
N GLU A 121 11.73 -17.46 10.27
CA GLU A 121 10.54 -18.28 10.50
C GLU A 121 10.68 -19.22 11.73
N SER A 122 11.91 -19.64 12.07
CA SER A 122 12.18 -20.52 13.20
C SER A 122 12.04 -19.83 14.57
N ASP A 123 12.04 -18.50 14.59
CA ASP A 123 11.85 -17.71 15.81
C ASP A 123 10.36 -17.51 16.13
N ASN A 124 9.45 -18.00 15.27
CA ASN A 124 8.02 -17.95 15.52
C ASN A 124 7.62 -18.90 16.67
N GLU A 125 6.77 -18.41 17.56
CA GLU A 125 6.25 -19.18 18.68
C GLU A 125 4.91 -19.85 18.33
N VAL A 126 4.79 -21.15 18.63
CA VAL A 126 3.53 -21.88 18.46
C VAL A 126 2.56 -21.49 19.58
N PHE A 127 1.49 -20.78 19.24
CA PHE A 127 0.47 -20.38 20.21
C PHE A 127 -0.47 -21.54 20.60
N ALA A 128 -0.94 -22.32 19.62
CA ALA A 128 -1.87 -23.43 19.85
C ALA A 128 -1.76 -24.48 18.73
N THR A 129 -2.12 -25.72 19.04
CA THR A 129 -2.26 -26.83 18.08
C THR A 129 -3.64 -27.47 18.22
N TRP A 130 -4.12 -28.10 17.15
CA TRP A 130 -5.40 -28.80 17.15
C TRP A 130 -5.33 -30.07 16.30
N GLY A 131 -5.89 -31.16 16.83
CA GLY A 131 -5.83 -32.49 16.21
C GLY A 131 -4.46 -33.16 16.36
N GLU A 132 -4.37 -34.39 15.87
CA GLU A 132 -3.14 -35.19 15.88
C GLU A 132 -2.68 -35.44 14.44
N PRO A 133 -1.47 -35.00 14.05
CA PRO A 133 -0.95 -35.25 12.71
C PRO A 133 -0.84 -36.75 12.44
N ASN A 134 -1.33 -37.19 11.28
CA ASN A 134 -1.09 -38.55 10.80
C ASN A 134 0.41 -38.73 10.51
N LYS A 135 1.07 -39.66 11.20
CA LYS A 135 2.52 -39.95 11.11
C LYS A 135 2.85 -41.23 10.35
N GLU A 136 1.87 -41.85 9.72
CA GLU A 136 2.03 -43.12 8.99
C GLU A 136 3.05 -43.01 7.85
N GLU A 137 3.82 -44.06 7.60
CA GLU A 137 4.89 -44.08 6.59
C GLU A 137 4.37 -44.15 5.15
N TRP A 138 3.14 -44.63 4.94
CA TRP A 138 2.55 -44.79 3.61
C TRP A 138 2.07 -43.47 2.97
N ARG A 139 2.13 -42.35 3.71
CA ARG A 139 1.74 -41.03 3.22
C ARG A 139 2.51 -40.68 1.96
N LYS A 140 1.82 -40.05 1.03
CA LYS A 140 2.40 -39.53 -0.21
C LYS A 140 2.22 -38.02 -0.25
N PRO A 141 3.17 -37.28 -0.83
CA PRO A 141 2.95 -35.88 -1.08
C PRO A 141 1.77 -35.68 -2.05
N HIS A 142 1.17 -34.51 -2.01
CA HIS A 142 -0.06 -34.26 -2.76
C HIS A 142 0.15 -34.39 -4.28
N TRP A 143 1.32 -34.00 -4.80
CA TRP A 143 1.64 -34.08 -6.23
C TRP A 143 1.63 -35.53 -6.74
N ASP A 144 2.27 -36.47 -6.04
CA ASP A 144 2.26 -37.91 -6.37
C ASP A 144 0.82 -38.46 -6.48
N ILE A 145 -0.04 -38.05 -5.54
CA ILE A 145 -1.44 -38.48 -5.51
C ILE A 145 -2.17 -37.91 -6.74
N THR A 146 -2.04 -36.61 -6.98
CA THR A 146 -2.77 -35.94 -8.05
C THR A 146 -2.30 -36.34 -9.45
N GLU A 147 -1.00 -36.59 -9.62
CA GLU A 147 -0.41 -37.05 -10.88
C GLU A 147 -0.89 -38.46 -11.21
N ARG A 148 -0.87 -39.38 -10.23
CA ARG A 148 -1.32 -40.77 -10.40
C ARG A 148 -2.74 -40.88 -10.97
N TYR A 149 -3.61 -39.96 -10.58
CA TYR A 149 -5.01 -39.94 -11.04
C TYR A 149 -5.28 -38.95 -12.19
N GLY A 150 -4.26 -38.20 -12.64
CA GLY A 150 -4.41 -37.17 -13.67
C GLY A 150 -5.35 -36.03 -13.26
N TRP A 151 -5.43 -35.73 -11.96
CA TRP A 151 -6.31 -34.67 -11.42
C TRP A 151 -5.64 -33.30 -11.36
N VAL A 152 -4.30 -33.27 -11.39
CA VAL A 152 -3.52 -32.05 -11.56
C VAL A 152 -2.53 -32.29 -12.68
N ASP A 153 -2.59 -31.45 -13.71
CA ASP A 153 -1.80 -31.57 -14.92
C ASP A 153 -0.88 -30.36 -15.05
N PHE A 154 0.34 -30.55 -14.55
CA PHE A 154 1.40 -29.55 -14.59
C PHE A 154 1.99 -29.41 -16.00
N GLU A 155 2.12 -30.51 -16.75
CA GLU A 155 2.74 -30.48 -18.09
C GLU A 155 1.93 -29.63 -19.07
N ARG A 156 0.60 -29.85 -19.14
CA ARG A 156 -0.27 -29.01 -19.97
C ARG A 156 -0.33 -27.59 -19.44
N GLY A 157 -0.19 -27.40 -18.13
CA GLY A 157 -0.10 -26.09 -17.49
C GLY A 157 1.12 -25.28 -17.95
N VAL A 158 2.31 -25.87 -17.86
CA VAL A 158 3.57 -25.31 -18.35
C VAL A 158 3.49 -24.99 -19.84
N LYS A 159 2.90 -25.89 -20.63
CA LYS A 159 2.71 -25.68 -22.06
C LYS A 159 1.83 -24.46 -22.39
N VAL A 160 0.82 -24.18 -21.56
CA VAL A 160 -0.16 -23.10 -21.84
C VAL A 160 0.28 -21.75 -21.25
N ALA A 161 0.86 -21.73 -20.05
CA ALA A 161 1.16 -20.49 -19.33
C ALA A 161 2.61 -20.42 -18.81
N GLY A 162 3.16 -21.54 -18.33
CA GLY A 162 4.50 -21.60 -17.74
C GLY A 162 4.53 -22.33 -16.40
N ALA A 163 5.70 -22.35 -15.74
CA ALA A 163 5.83 -22.94 -14.41
C ALA A 163 4.89 -22.25 -13.39
N GLY A 164 4.28 -23.04 -12.50
CA GLY A 164 3.35 -22.54 -11.47
C GLY A 164 1.87 -22.47 -11.89
N PHE A 165 1.52 -22.88 -13.12
CA PHE A 165 0.15 -22.78 -13.64
C PHE A 165 -0.47 -24.15 -13.99
N PRO A 166 -0.84 -24.99 -13.01
CA PRO A 166 -1.41 -26.31 -13.32
C PRO A 166 -2.86 -26.25 -13.83
N PHE A 167 -3.27 -27.26 -14.61
CA PHE A 167 -4.69 -27.55 -14.81
C PHE A 167 -5.21 -28.46 -13.69
N TYR A 168 -6.34 -28.10 -13.07
CA TYR A 168 -7.09 -29.01 -12.20
C TYR A 168 -8.18 -29.71 -13.00
N VAL A 169 -8.29 -31.04 -12.86
CA VAL A 169 -9.15 -31.89 -13.69
C VAL A 169 -10.07 -32.75 -12.82
N GLY A 170 -11.34 -32.84 -13.21
CA GLY A 170 -12.31 -33.76 -12.61
C GLY A 170 -12.53 -33.52 -11.10
N PRO A 171 -12.39 -34.55 -10.25
CA PRO A 171 -12.70 -34.46 -8.82
C PRO A 171 -11.96 -33.33 -8.07
N VAL A 172 -10.69 -33.05 -8.38
CA VAL A 172 -9.95 -31.98 -7.67
C VAL A 172 -10.44 -30.59 -8.08
N ALA A 173 -10.83 -30.40 -9.35
CA ALA A 173 -11.47 -29.16 -9.78
C ALA A 173 -12.83 -28.94 -9.10
N GLN A 174 -13.61 -30.02 -8.91
CA GLN A 174 -14.86 -29.97 -8.15
C GLN A 174 -14.62 -29.65 -6.68
N LEU A 175 -13.58 -30.25 -6.07
CA LEU A 175 -13.19 -30.01 -4.69
C LEU A 175 -12.77 -28.55 -4.46
N GLN A 176 -11.99 -27.96 -5.37
CA GLN A 176 -11.61 -26.54 -5.30
C GLN A 176 -12.86 -25.65 -5.19
N ARG A 177 -13.84 -25.84 -6.09
CA ARG A 177 -15.11 -25.12 -6.04
C ARG A 177 -15.92 -25.40 -4.76
N ALA A 178 -15.93 -26.65 -4.29
CA ALA A 178 -16.63 -27.00 -3.07
C ALA A 178 -16.02 -26.32 -1.83
N LEU A 179 -14.69 -26.23 -1.75
CA LEU A 179 -13.98 -25.52 -0.67
C LEU A 179 -14.30 -24.03 -0.67
N ILE A 180 -14.31 -23.38 -1.83
CA ILE A 180 -14.70 -21.97 -1.98
C ILE A 180 -16.10 -21.76 -1.39
N ASN A 181 -17.08 -22.55 -1.86
CA ASN A 181 -18.46 -22.44 -1.39
C ASN A 181 -18.57 -22.73 0.10
N TYR A 182 -17.85 -23.72 0.61
CA TYR A 182 -17.86 -24.05 2.04
C TYR A 182 -17.39 -22.85 2.88
N PHE A 183 -16.21 -22.30 2.59
CA PHE A 183 -15.65 -21.21 3.39
C PHE A 183 -16.46 -19.92 3.33
N ILE A 184 -16.99 -19.56 2.15
CA ILE A 184 -17.89 -18.40 2.02
C ILE A 184 -19.16 -18.59 2.86
N ASN A 185 -19.80 -19.77 2.76
CA ASN A 185 -21.01 -20.06 3.51
C ASN A 185 -20.77 -20.09 5.03
N GLU A 186 -19.64 -20.66 5.49
CA GLU A 186 -19.28 -20.64 6.91
C GLU A 186 -19.01 -19.21 7.42
N ALA A 187 -18.35 -18.38 6.63
CA ALA A 187 -18.16 -16.97 6.97
C ALA A 187 -19.51 -16.24 7.05
N GLY A 188 -20.42 -16.47 6.09
CA GLY A 188 -21.78 -15.91 6.11
C GLY A 188 -22.55 -16.27 7.38
N LYS A 189 -22.46 -17.53 7.84
CA LYS A 189 -23.07 -17.97 9.12
C LYS A 189 -22.52 -17.24 10.35
N THR A 190 -21.31 -16.68 10.27
CA THR A 190 -20.66 -15.92 11.36
C THR A 190 -20.82 -14.40 11.25
N GLY A 191 -21.66 -13.94 10.31
CA GLY A 191 -22.02 -12.52 10.16
C GLY A 191 -21.10 -11.73 9.23
N TYR A 192 -20.35 -12.40 8.35
CA TYR A 192 -19.65 -11.73 7.25
C TYR A 192 -20.60 -11.50 6.07
N THR A 193 -20.55 -10.30 5.49
CA THR A 193 -21.24 -9.99 4.23
C THR A 193 -20.39 -10.46 3.06
N GLU A 194 -20.96 -11.25 2.15
CA GLU A 194 -20.26 -11.67 0.95
C GLU A 194 -20.13 -10.52 -0.06
N LEU A 195 -18.92 -10.32 -0.58
CA LEU A 195 -18.62 -9.39 -1.67
C LEU A 195 -18.09 -10.15 -2.88
N GLN A 196 -18.44 -9.64 -4.07
CA GLN A 196 -17.73 -9.95 -5.30
C GLN A 196 -16.88 -8.73 -5.69
N ALA A 197 -15.56 -8.85 -5.57
CA ALA A 197 -14.62 -7.75 -5.83
C ALA A 197 -14.08 -7.76 -7.28
N PRO A 198 -13.65 -6.60 -7.81
CA PRO A 198 -12.85 -6.53 -9.03
C PRO A 198 -11.52 -7.30 -8.89
N TYR A 199 -11.08 -7.92 -9.98
CA TYR A 199 -9.81 -8.68 -10.03
C TYR A 199 -8.60 -7.86 -10.45
N PHE A 200 -8.85 -6.68 -11.00
CA PHE A 200 -7.85 -5.71 -11.40
C PHE A 200 -8.11 -4.41 -10.66
N VAL A 201 -7.06 -3.76 -10.20
CA VAL A 201 -7.15 -2.54 -9.39
C VAL A 201 -6.19 -1.47 -9.90
N ASN A 202 -6.52 -0.22 -9.63
CA ASN A 202 -5.63 0.92 -9.88
C ASN A 202 -4.47 0.98 -8.87
N GLU A 203 -3.47 1.80 -9.18
CA GLU A 203 -2.28 1.99 -8.35
C GLU A 203 -2.63 2.44 -6.92
N ASP A 204 -3.57 3.36 -6.76
CA ASP A 204 -4.01 3.83 -5.44
C ASP A 204 -4.51 2.70 -4.54
N SER A 205 -5.10 1.65 -5.12
CA SER A 205 -5.53 0.45 -4.37
C SER A 205 -4.37 -0.40 -3.92
N ALA A 206 -3.43 -0.65 -4.82
CA ALA A 206 -2.22 -1.39 -4.48
C ALA A 206 -1.36 -0.63 -3.45
N ARG A 207 -1.35 0.71 -3.52
CA ARG A 207 -0.69 1.59 -2.54
C ARG A 207 -1.42 1.58 -1.19
N GLY A 208 -2.74 1.68 -1.19
CA GLY A 208 -3.57 1.75 0.02
C GLY A 208 -3.41 0.54 0.96
N THR A 209 -3.17 -0.65 0.40
CA THR A 209 -2.93 -1.89 1.16
C THR A 209 -1.45 -2.28 1.27
N GLY A 210 -0.53 -1.38 0.88
CA GLY A 210 0.91 -1.53 1.09
C GLY A 210 1.61 -2.52 0.16
N GLN A 211 0.99 -2.92 -0.96
CA GLN A 211 1.67 -3.69 -1.99
C GLN A 211 2.64 -2.81 -2.79
N ILE A 212 2.34 -1.53 -2.95
CA ILE A 212 3.24 -0.54 -3.55
C ILE A 212 3.62 0.48 -2.47
N PRO A 213 4.90 0.87 -2.33
CA PRO A 213 6.04 0.58 -3.22
C PRO A 213 6.86 -0.69 -2.85
N ASP A 214 6.48 -1.42 -1.80
CA ASP A 214 7.33 -2.49 -1.22
C ASP A 214 7.35 -3.80 -2.04
N LYS A 215 6.21 -4.17 -2.63
CA LYS A 215 5.98 -5.47 -3.28
C LYS A 215 5.56 -5.34 -4.74
N GLU A 216 5.97 -4.26 -5.40
CA GLU A 216 5.63 -3.98 -6.81
C GLU A 216 6.04 -5.15 -7.72
N ASP A 217 7.24 -5.70 -7.50
CA ASP A 217 7.75 -6.86 -8.23
C ASP A 217 6.95 -8.15 -8.03
N MET A 218 6.11 -8.22 -7.00
CA MET A 218 5.26 -9.38 -6.70
C MET A 218 3.91 -9.33 -7.44
N MET A 219 3.51 -8.17 -7.96
CA MET A 219 2.24 -7.99 -8.65
C MET A 219 2.40 -8.10 -10.18
N TYR A 220 1.40 -8.66 -10.85
CA TYR A 220 1.31 -8.58 -12.31
C TYR A 220 0.72 -7.23 -12.73
N VAL A 221 1.32 -6.60 -13.74
CA VAL A 221 0.89 -5.32 -14.30
C VAL A 221 0.23 -5.54 -15.66
N ILE A 222 -0.83 -4.78 -15.94
CA ILE A 222 -1.55 -4.70 -17.21
C ILE A 222 -1.18 -3.35 -17.85
N PRO A 223 -0.13 -3.28 -18.68
CA PRO A 223 0.51 -2.00 -19.00
C PRO A 223 -0.37 -1.05 -19.82
N ARG A 224 -1.30 -1.59 -20.62
CA ARG A 224 -2.17 -0.77 -21.48
C ARG A 224 -3.16 0.07 -20.67
N ASP A 225 -3.58 -0.45 -19.51
CA ASP A 225 -4.61 0.12 -18.67
C ASP A 225 -4.03 0.63 -17.33
N GLU A 226 -2.74 0.41 -17.09
CA GLU A 226 -2.04 0.74 -15.85
C GLU A 226 -2.69 0.12 -14.60
N PHE A 227 -3.29 -1.06 -14.78
CA PHE A 227 -3.90 -1.83 -13.70
C PHE A 227 -3.00 -2.94 -13.21
N PHE A 228 -3.27 -3.39 -11.98
CA PHE A 228 -2.58 -4.49 -11.33
C PHE A 228 -3.55 -5.64 -11.11
N ALA A 229 -3.12 -6.88 -11.38
CA ALA A 229 -3.85 -8.06 -10.96
C ALA A 229 -3.67 -8.30 -9.47
N ILE A 230 -4.76 -8.55 -8.76
CA ILE A 230 -4.75 -8.59 -7.29
C ILE A 230 -3.98 -9.83 -6.77
N PRO A 231 -3.08 -9.67 -5.79
CA PRO A 231 -2.40 -10.80 -5.14
C PRO A 231 -3.24 -11.45 -4.02
N THR A 232 -4.37 -10.83 -3.69
CA THR A 232 -5.34 -11.24 -2.66
C THR A 232 -6.60 -10.37 -2.77
N ALA A 233 -7.76 -10.92 -2.38
CA ALA A 233 -9.02 -10.17 -2.24
C ALA A 233 -8.93 -9.01 -1.22
N GLU A 234 -7.95 -9.06 -0.30
CA GLU A 234 -7.69 -7.99 0.67
C GLU A 234 -7.51 -6.63 0.00
N VAL A 235 -6.86 -6.56 -1.17
CA VAL A 235 -6.59 -5.30 -1.87
C VAL A 235 -7.89 -4.58 -2.24
N PRO A 236 -8.79 -5.15 -3.05
CA PRO A 236 -10.04 -4.47 -3.39
C PRO A 236 -11.02 -4.40 -2.21
N VAL A 237 -11.06 -5.39 -1.32
CA VAL A 237 -12.02 -5.39 -0.19
C VAL A 237 -11.70 -4.30 0.83
N THR A 238 -10.42 -4.10 1.17
CA THR A 238 -10.03 -3.04 2.11
C THR A 238 -10.27 -1.65 1.52
N ASN A 239 -10.07 -1.51 0.20
CA ASN A 239 -10.29 -0.25 -0.50
C ASN A 239 -11.75 0.01 -0.87
N PHE A 240 -12.68 -0.90 -0.53
CA PHE A 240 -14.10 -0.72 -0.79
C PHE A 240 -14.67 0.56 -0.16
N HIS A 241 -14.10 0.98 0.98
CA HIS A 241 -14.46 2.20 1.71
C HIS A 241 -13.39 3.30 1.61
N ARG A 242 -12.55 3.31 0.56
CA ARG A 242 -11.54 4.37 0.41
C ARG A 242 -12.24 5.73 0.27
N ASP A 243 -11.70 6.74 0.96
CA ASP A 243 -12.19 8.11 0.94
C ASP A 243 -13.63 8.27 1.49
N GLU A 244 -14.09 7.30 2.28
CA GLU A 244 -15.37 7.32 2.99
C GLU A 244 -15.17 7.59 4.49
N ILE A 245 -16.19 8.23 5.10
CA ILE A 245 -16.28 8.39 6.55
C ILE A 245 -17.37 7.45 7.05
N LEU A 246 -16.98 6.39 7.75
CA LEU A 246 -17.92 5.44 8.36
C LEU A 246 -18.45 5.96 9.69
N ALA A 247 -19.73 5.73 9.96
CA ALA A 247 -20.30 5.98 11.28
C ALA A 247 -19.88 4.86 12.25
N GLU A 248 -19.63 5.21 13.53
CA GLU A 248 -19.25 4.24 14.55
C GLU A 248 -20.29 3.12 14.71
N SER A 249 -21.57 3.41 14.49
CA SER A 249 -22.66 2.44 14.53
C SER A 249 -22.61 1.37 13.42
N GLU A 250 -21.82 1.60 12.36
CA GLU A 250 -21.63 0.63 11.27
C GLU A 250 -20.50 -0.37 11.59
N LEU A 251 -19.73 -0.13 12.65
CA LEU A 251 -18.61 -0.98 13.05
C LEU A 251 -19.04 -2.10 14.02
N PRO A 252 -18.46 -3.32 13.90
CA PRO A 252 -17.46 -3.73 12.92
C PRO A 252 -18.06 -4.10 11.56
N VAL A 253 -17.45 -3.61 10.47
CA VAL A 253 -17.75 -4.07 9.11
C VAL A 253 -16.99 -5.36 8.84
N LYS A 254 -17.67 -6.37 8.30
CA LYS A 254 -17.11 -7.72 8.07
C LYS A 254 -17.44 -8.20 6.66
N TYR A 255 -16.40 -8.46 5.86
CA TYR A 255 -16.55 -8.96 4.49
C TYR A 255 -15.85 -10.28 4.25
N VAL A 256 -16.50 -11.17 3.50
CA VAL A 256 -15.90 -12.37 2.92
C VAL A 256 -15.93 -12.24 1.41
N CYS A 257 -14.85 -12.61 0.74
CA CYS A 257 -14.75 -12.51 -0.71
C CYS A 257 -13.87 -13.63 -1.24
N TYR A 258 -14.32 -14.27 -2.31
CA TYR A 258 -13.47 -15.17 -3.11
C TYR A 258 -12.98 -14.44 -4.35
N THR A 259 -11.67 -14.49 -4.57
CA THR A 259 -11.05 -14.10 -5.83
C THR A 259 -9.98 -15.12 -6.22
N PRO A 260 -9.74 -15.32 -7.53
CA PRO A 260 -8.41 -15.75 -7.96
C PRO A 260 -7.35 -14.75 -7.47
N CYS A 261 -6.14 -15.22 -7.21
CA CYS A 261 -5.02 -14.41 -6.73
C CYS A 261 -3.81 -14.61 -7.65
N TRP A 262 -3.18 -13.53 -8.07
CA TRP A 262 -2.02 -13.56 -8.95
C TRP A 262 -0.80 -13.01 -8.24
N ARG A 263 0.26 -13.82 -8.17
CA ARG A 263 1.55 -13.44 -7.59
C ARG A 263 2.64 -13.88 -8.53
N ARG A 264 3.61 -12.99 -8.79
CA ARG A 264 4.76 -13.29 -9.63
C ARG A 264 5.74 -14.26 -8.97
N GLU A 265 5.66 -14.40 -7.65
CA GLU A 265 6.55 -15.27 -6.87
C GLU A 265 8.04 -14.97 -7.16
N ALA A 266 8.35 -13.68 -7.38
CA ALA A 266 9.70 -13.23 -7.66
C ALA A 266 10.60 -13.51 -6.46
N GLY A 267 11.68 -14.28 -6.67
CA GLY A 267 12.63 -14.64 -5.61
C GLY A 267 12.38 -15.98 -4.91
N SER A 268 11.31 -16.72 -5.21
CA SER A 268 11.06 -18.07 -4.69
C SER A 268 11.43 -19.20 -5.66
N TYR A 269 12.10 -18.89 -6.78
CA TYR A 269 12.57 -19.89 -7.76
C TYR A 269 13.31 -21.05 -7.08
N GLY A 270 12.66 -22.22 -7.03
CA GLY A 270 13.23 -23.47 -6.52
C GLY A 270 13.09 -23.73 -5.02
N LYS A 271 12.37 -22.90 -4.24
CA LYS A 271 12.14 -23.17 -2.81
C LYS A 271 11.04 -24.21 -2.54
N ASP A 272 10.02 -24.26 -3.38
CA ASP A 272 8.85 -25.14 -3.21
C ASP A 272 8.46 -25.84 -4.54
N VAL A 273 9.43 -26.52 -5.17
CA VAL A 273 9.18 -27.43 -6.31
C VAL A 273 9.21 -28.87 -5.82
#